data_AF-A0A9D8Z577-F1
#
_entry.id   AF-A0A9D8Z577-F1
#
_cell.length_a   1.000
_cell.length_b   1.000
_cell.length_c   1.000
_cell.angle_alpha   90.00
_cell.angle_beta   90.00
_cell.angle_gamma   90.00
#
_symmetry.space_group_name_H-M   'P 1'
#
loop_
_entity.id
_entity.type
_entity.pdbx_description
1 polymer ?
#
loop_
_entity_poly.entity_id
_entity_poly.type
_entity_poly.pdbx_seq_one_letter_code
_entity_poly.pdbx_strand_id
1 'polypeptide(L)'
;MYHAALSDKVDPETRVYCGEDVGGPVYAYTLMASEGTDDVGGLATTPPAQQPLRPFAETFDILDHHLGLLAEAASLTGWHLRHQFCAKCGGSTRNEQAGWRRRCGSCDTMHFPRTDPVVIMNVVDPKTGDVLMGRQEKFAAGMFSCLAGFVEPGETLEDAVRREVLEEAGIPLGRITYKASQPWPFPSTLMMGFEGEALAREITLDEAELVEARWFSQEELRAIAPNPRDTGLISIPPKLAIARALLDDYLGV
;
A
#
# COMPACT_ATOMS: atom_id res chain seq x y z
N MET A 1 15.23 -2.13 18.84
CA MET A 1 16.23 -1.84 19.90
C MET A 1 16.90 -0.50 19.59
N TYR A 2 16.69 0.54 20.41
CA TYR A 2 17.31 1.85 20.21
C TYR A 2 18.80 1.75 20.56
N HIS A 3 19.67 1.74 19.55
CA HIS A 3 21.11 1.65 19.76
C HIS A 3 21.63 3.04 20.14
N ALA A 4 22.18 3.22 21.35
CA ALA A 4 22.69 4.52 21.83
C ALA A 4 23.69 5.17 20.85
N ALA A 5 24.40 4.34 20.08
CA ALA A 5 25.35 4.76 19.04
C ALA A 5 24.72 5.51 17.84
N LEU A 6 23.39 5.49 17.70
CA LEU A 6 22.68 6.18 16.60
C LEU A 6 22.10 7.54 17.02
N SER A 7 22.11 7.88 18.31
CA SER A 7 21.38 9.04 18.82
C SER A 7 21.72 10.37 18.13
N ASP A 8 22.99 10.59 17.79
CA ASP A 8 23.45 11.81 17.09
C ASP A 8 23.18 11.80 15.57
N LYS A 9 22.82 10.65 15.00
CA LYS A 9 22.53 10.46 13.57
C LYS A 9 21.02 10.40 13.27
N VAL A 10 20.18 10.41 14.31
CA VAL A 10 18.72 10.33 14.19
C VAL A 10 18.13 11.72 14.11
N ASP A 11 17.23 11.95 13.15
CA ASP A 11 16.39 13.15 13.17
C ASP A 11 15.32 13.01 14.27
N PRO A 12 15.36 13.83 15.35
CA PRO A 12 14.36 13.75 16.41
C PRO A 12 12.95 14.09 15.92
N GLU A 13 12.81 14.85 14.84
CA GLU A 13 11.52 15.25 14.27
C GLU A 13 10.81 14.14 13.48
N THR A 14 11.48 13.00 13.27
CA THR A 14 10.91 11.81 12.62
C THR A 14 10.88 10.60 13.53
N ARG A 15 11.26 10.73 14.80
CA ARG A 15 11.20 9.63 15.77
C ARG A 15 9.74 9.30 16.12
N VAL A 16 9.40 8.03 15.96
CA VAL A 16 8.07 7.47 16.19
C VAL A 16 8.17 6.27 17.11
N TYR A 17 7.23 6.14 18.05
CA TYR A 17 7.00 4.91 18.80
C TYR A 17 5.91 4.09 18.11
N CYS A 18 6.25 2.87 17.72
CA CYS A 18 5.39 1.96 16.96
C CYS A 18 4.75 0.86 17.83
N GLY A 19 4.83 0.99 19.16
CA GLY A 19 4.24 0.04 20.10
C GLY A 19 5.23 -0.94 20.73
N GLU A 20 4.68 -2.02 21.29
CA GLU A 20 5.39 -3.11 21.95
C GLU A 20 5.38 -4.34 21.04
N ASP A 21 6.51 -5.02 20.92
CA ASP A 21 6.61 -6.35 20.33
C ASP A 21 7.22 -7.33 21.34
N VAL A 22 7.32 -8.63 21.02
CA VAL A 22 7.87 -9.68 21.90
C VAL A 22 9.28 -9.32 22.41
N GLY A 23 10.05 -8.53 21.65
CA GLY A 23 11.36 -8.01 22.01
C GLY A 23 11.38 -6.67 22.77
N GLY A 24 10.22 -6.12 23.14
CA GLY A 24 10.04 -4.84 23.81
C GLY A 24 9.65 -3.69 22.88
N PRO A 25 9.90 -2.43 23.27
CA PRO A 25 9.38 -1.28 22.55
C PRO A 25 10.05 -1.09 21.18
N VAL A 26 9.22 -0.83 20.18
CA VAL A 26 9.60 -0.62 18.78
C VAL A 26 9.56 0.88 18.46
N TYR A 27 10.60 1.36 17.80
CA TYR A 27 10.70 2.75 17.36
C TYR A 27 11.13 2.80 15.89
N ALA A 28 10.62 3.78 15.17
CA ALA A 28 11.03 4.11 13.81
C ALA A 28 11.58 5.53 13.77
N TYR A 29 12.52 5.79 12.87
CA TYR A 29 13.12 7.11 12.67
C TYR A 29 13.85 7.17 11.33
N THR A 30 14.09 8.39 10.84
CA THR A 30 14.95 8.64 9.69
C THR A 30 16.37 8.93 10.15
N LEU A 31 17.35 8.40 9.40
CA LEU A 31 18.75 8.77 9.60
C LEU A 31 19.05 10.05 8.82
N MET A 32 19.73 10.99 9.47
CA MET A 32 20.31 12.15 8.80
C MET A 32 21.37 11.65 7.82
N ALA A 33 21.39 12.18 6.60
CA ALA A 33 22.42 11.81 5.63
C ALA A 33 23.81 12.13 6.22
N SER A 34 24.63 11.10 6.46
CA SER A 34 26.05 11.31 6.76
C SER A 34 26.84 11.27 5.45
N GLU A 35 27.67 12.28 5.21
CA GLU A 35 28.81 12.12 4.31
C GLU A 35 29.72 11.05 4.92
N GLY A 36 29.75 9.85 4.32
CA GLY A 36 30.68 8.78 4.72
C GLY A 36 30.01 7.49 5.22
N THR A 37 30.64 6.37 4.86
CA THR A 37 30.34 5.01 5.28
C THR A 37 30.92 4.75 6.68
N ASP A 38 30.33 5.35 7.71
CA ASP A 38 30.81 5.08 9.07
C ASP A 38 29.99 3.99 9.74
N ASP A 39 30.72 2.93 10.12
CA ASP A 39 30.30 1.78 10.91
C ASP A 39 29.45 2.22 12.10
N VAL A 40 28.19 1.76 12.18
CA VAL A 40 27.30 2.10 13.29
C VAL A 40 27.03 0.88 14.15
N GLY A 41 27.82 0.77 15.22
CA GLY A 41 27.45 -0.02 16.39
C GLY A 41 27.62 -1.53 16.25
N GLY A 42 28.53 -2.03 15.40
CA GLY A 42 28.86 -3.46 15.38
C GLY A 42 27.76 -4.37 14.81
N LEU A 43 26.72 -3.79 14.21
CA LEU A 43 25.90 -4.45 13.21
C LEU A 43 26.68 -4.34 11.90
N ALA A 44 27.13 -5.45 11.34
CA ALA A 44 27.98 -5.51 10.15
C ALA A 44 27.59 -4.46 9.10
N THR A 45 28.47 -3.49 8.88
CA THR A 45 28.25 -2.33 8.04
C THR A 45 28.62 -2.59 6.60
N THR A 46 27.67 -3.16 5.90
CA THR A 46 27.03 -2.32 4.90
C THR A 46 25.66 -2.00 5.49
N PRO A 47 25.25 -0.75 5.78
CA PRO A 47 23.80 -0.50 5.83
C PRO A 47 23.27 -1.13 4.54
N PRO A 48 22.34 -2.10 4.57
CA PRO A 48 21.84 -2.64 3.30
C PRO A 48 21.45 -1.42 2.49
N ALA A 49 22.11 -1.23 1.34
CA ALA A 49 21.93 -0.06 0.50
C ALA A 49 20.44 0.24 0.46
N GLN A 50 20.01 1.46 0.84
CA GLN A 50 18.60 1.81 1.08
C GLN A 50 17.67 0.92 0.25
N GLN A 51 17.08 -0.10 0.88
CA GLN A 51 16.30 -1.06 0.12
C GLN A 51 14.87 -0.52 0.05
N PRO A 52 14.26 -0.47 -1.15
CA PRO A 52 12.84 -0.16 -1.22
C PRO A 52 12.07 -1.22 -0.41
N LEU A 53 11.18 -0.76 0.47
CA LEU A 53 10.49 -1.63 1.43
C LEU A 53 9.67 -2.73 0.74
N ARG A 54 9.15 -2.48 -0.46
CA ARG A 54 8.35 -3.44 -1.22
C ARG A 54 9.18 -4.68 -1.66
N PRO A 55 10.28 -4.53 -2.43
CA PRO A 55 11.22 -5.62 -2.70
C PRO A 55 11.72 -6.34 -1.44
N PHE A 56 11.95 -5.59 -0.35
CA PHE A 56 12.36 -6.18 0.93
C PHE A 56 11.28 -7.11 1.50
N ALA A 57 10.04 -6.63 1.61
CA ALA A 57 8.91 -7.41 2.11
C ALA A 57 8.58 -8.63 1.23
N GLU A 58 8.83 -8.56 -0.08
CA GLU A 58 8.63 -9.68 -1.01
C GLU A 58 9.75 -10.73 -0.94
N THR A 59 10.95 -10.36 -0.49
CA THR A 59 12.16 -11.22 -0.51
C THR A 59 12.38 -11.96 0.81
N PHE A 60 12.04 -11.32 1.93
CA PHE A 60 12.25 -11.87 3.25
C PHE A 60 10.93 -12.47 3.77
N ASP A 61 10.98 -13.66 4.34
CA ASP A 61 9.86 -14.33 5.00
C ASP A 61 9.55 -13.60 6.33
N ILE A 62 9.09 -12.36 6.20
CA ILE A 62 8.76 -11.47 7.30
C ILE A 62 7.42 -11.94 7.86
N LEU A 63 7.42 -12.38 9.12
CA LEU A 63 6.20 -12.75 9.83
C LEU A 63 5.16 -11.62 9.73
N ASP A 64 3.89 -11.97 9.53
CA ASP A 64 2.79 -11.02 9.26
C ASP A 64 2.72 -9.84 10.24
N HIS A 65 3.01 -10.07 11.53
CA HIS A 65 3.00 -9.01 12.55
C HIS A 65 4.09 -7.95 12.33
N HIS A 66 5.25 -8.32 11.80
CA HIS A 66 6.31 -7.37 11.48
C HIS A 66 5.99 -6.53 10.24
N LEU A 67 5.18 -7.04 9.29
CA LEU A 67 4.76 -6.27 8.12
C LEU A 67 3.88 -5.07 8.51
N GLY A 68 2.99 -5.25 9.49
CA GLY A 68 2.20 -4.16 10.05
C GLY A 68 3.08 -3.07 10.67
N LEU A 69 4.04 -3.46 11.50
CA LEU A 69 5.00 -2.53 12.12
C LEU A 69 5.86 -1.79 11.09
N LEU A 70 6.32 -2.48 10.05
CA LEU A 70 7.07 -1.86 8.96
C LEU A 70 6.23 -0.86 8.16
N ALA A 71 4.96 -1.20 7.89
CA ALA A 71 4.04 -0.32 7.20
C ALA A 71 3.73 0.94 8.03
N GLU A 72 3.52 0.77 9.33
CA GLU A 72 3.34 1.87 10.27
C GLU A 72 4.57 2.78 10.31
N ALA A 73 5.75 2.19 10.50
CA ALA A 73 7.03 2.90 10.53
C ALA A 73 7.25 3.73 9.26
N ALA A 74 7.07 3.12 8.09
CA ALA A 74 7.25 3.79 6.80
C ALA A 74 6.22 4.91 6.58
N SER A 75 4.96 4.67 6.95
CA SER A 75 3.89 5.67 6.81
C SER A 75 4.14 6.89 7.70
N LEU A 76 4.47 6.68 8.99
CA LEU A 76 4.67 7.75 9.95
C LEU A 76 5.97 8.53 9.70
N THR A 77 7.09 7.85 9.46
CA THR A 77 8.35 8.53 9.13
C THR A 77 8.25 9.29 7.81
N GLY A 78 7.64 8.70 6.79
CA GLY A 78 7.37 9.37 5.51
C GLY A 78 6.45 10.58 5.66
N TRP A 79 5.42 10.48 6.52
CA TRP A 79 4.55 11.61 6.84
C TRP A 79 5.32 12.76 7.49
N HIS A 80 6.16 12.49 8.49
CA HIS A 80 6.97 13.51 9.16
C HIS A 80 7.91 14.24 8.19
N LEU A 81 8.52 13.54 7.23
CA LEU A 81 9.37 14.14 6.22
C LEU A 81 8.62 15.11 5.30
N ARG A 82 7.35 14.82 4.97
CA ARG A 82 6.54 15.63 4.05
C ARG A 82 5.72 16.73 4.75
N HIS A 83 5.55 16.67 6.07
CA HIS A 83 4.65 17.56 6.83
C HIS A 83 5.40 18.45 7.82
N GLN A 84 6.59 18.95 7.44
CA GLN A 84 7.41 19.80 8.29
C GLN A 84 6.80 21.20 8.52
N PHE A 85 5.92 21.65 7.63
CA PHE A 85 5.28 22.97 7.69
C PHE A 85 3.76 22.86 7.83
N CYS A 86 3.17 23.85 8.51
CA CYS A 86 1.75 23.89 8.80
C CYS A 86 0.93 24.23 7.55
N ALA A 87 0.01 23.36 7.19
CA ALA A 87 -0.89 23.59 6.05
C ALA A 87 -1.83 24.81 6.23
N LYS A 88 -1.99 25.32 7.46
CA LYS A 88 -2.82 26.51 7.75
C LYS A 88 -2.06 27.83 7.59
N CYS A 89 -0.82 27.91 8.07
CA CYS A 89 -0.09 29.19 8.18
C CYS A 89 1.35 29.17 7.65
N GLY A 90 1.84 28.04 7.14
CA GLY A 90 3.22 27.89 6.63
C GLY A 90 4.31 27.82 7.70
N GLY A 91 3.99 28.02 8.98
CA GLY A 91 4.96 27.94 10.08
C GLY A 91 5.47 26.52 10.32
N SER A 92 6.67 26.39 10.90
CA SER A 92 7.23 25.06 11.21
C SER A 92 6.38 24.32 12.24
N THR A 93 6.37 22.99 12.10
CA THR A 93 5.67 22.08 13.01
C THR A 93 6.67 21.21 13.75
N ARG A 94 6.33 20.77 14.96
CA ARG A 94 7.15 19.87 15.78
C ARG A 94 6.43 18.56 16.05
N ASN A 95 7.19 17.47 16.07
CA ASN A 95 6.71 16.14 16.46
C ASN A 95 6.22 16.15 17.92
N GLU A 96 5.03 15.59 18.16
CA GLU A 96 4.44 15.38 19.48
C GLU A 96 3.78 13.99 19.58
N GLN A 97 3.41 13.59 20.80
CA GLN A 97 2.75 12.30 21.06
C GLN A 97 3.50 11.10 20.46
N ALA A 98 4.82 11.08 20.66
CA ALA A 98 5.70 10.01 20.20
C ALA A 98 5.58 9.68 18.69
N GLY A 99 5.41 10.70 17.84
CA GLY A 99 5.31 10.54 16.39
C GLY A 99 3.88 10.55 15.82
N TRP A 100 2.87 10.54 16.67
CA TRP A 100 1.47 10.44 16.22
C TRP A 100 0.79 11.78 15.98
N ARG A 101 1.53 12.89 16.13
CA ARG A 101 1.02 14.24 15.90
C ARG A 101 2.16 15.20 15.54
N ARG A 102 1.83 16.24 14.77
CA ARG A 102 2.67 17.43 14.63
C ARG A 102 1.90 18.66 15.10
N ARG A 103 2.56 19.56 15.85
CA ARG A 103 1.97 20.84 16.30
C ARG A 103 2.70 22.01 15.66
N CYS A 104 1.98 22.95 15.07
CA CYS A 104 2.54 24.19 14.56
C CYS A 104 3.00 25.09 15.71
N GLY A 105 4.26 25.54 15.68
CA GLY A 105 4.78 26.45 16.70
C GLY A 105 4.27 27.89 16.59
N SER A 106 3.62 28.26 15.49
CA SER A 106 3.15 29.63 15.22
C SER A 106 1.66 29.85 15.47
N CYS A 107 0.83 28.82 15.26
CA CYS A 107 -0.63 28.95 15.35
C CYS A 107 -1.32 27.80 16.10
N ASP A 108 -0.53 26.94 16.77
CA ASP A 108 -0.98 25.79 17.57
C ASP A 108 -1.85 24.75 16.86
N THR A 109 -1.96 24.84 15.53
CA THR A 109 -2.70 23.87 14.72
C THR A 109 -2.05 22.50 14.85
N MET A 110 -2.88 21.49 15.11
CA MET A 110 -2.49 20.09 15.20
C MET A 110 -2.71 19.41 13.85
N HIS A 111 -1.73 18.64 13.42
CA HIS A 111 -1.78 17.79 12.23
C HIS A 111 -1.62 16.34 12.65
N PHE A 112 -2.41 15.47 12.05
CA PHE A 112 -2.38 14.03 12.29
C PHE A 112 -1.87 13.30 11.05
N PRO A 113 -1.29 12.11 11.22
CA PRO A 113 -0.93 11.25 10.10
C PRO A 113 -2.10 11.04 9.14
N ARG A 114 -1.79 11.03 7.85
CA ARG A 114 -2.77 10.81 6.80
C ARG A 114 -2.80 9.32 6.44
N THR A 115 -3.99 8.74 6.40
CA THR A 115 -4.24 7.42 5.84
C THR A 115 -5.27 7.57 4.73
N ASP A 116 -4.85 7.33 3.50
CA ASP A 116 -5.71 7.50 2.34
C ASP A 116 -6.52 6.22 2.07
N PRO A 117 -7.87 6.26 2.14
CA PRO A 117 -8.70 5.11 1.86
C PRO A 117 -8.68 4.76 0.36
N VAL A 118 -8.40 3.49 0.05
CA VAL A 118 -8.40 2.96 -1.32
C VAL A 118 -9.24 1.70 -1.34
N VAL A 119 -10.17 1.60 -2.30
CA VAL A 119 -10.91 0.36 -2.56
C VAL A 119 -10.17 -0.46 -3.61
N ILE A 120 -10.19 -1.77 -3.47
CA ILE A 120 -9.69 -2.72 -4.47
C ILE A 120 -10.68 -3.87 -4.60
N MET A 121 -11.02 -4.26 -5.83
CA MET A 121 -12.20 -5.09 -6.06
C MET A 121 -11.95 -6.24 -7.02
N ASN A 122 -12.28 -7.45 -6.56
CA ASN A 122 -12.44 -8.62 -7.40
C ASN A 122 -13.82 -8.56 -8.06
N VAL A 123 -13.86 -8.17 -9.35
CA VAL A 123 -15.12 -8.04 -10.09
C VAL A 123 -15.43 -9.36 -10.79
N VAL A 124 -16.56 -9.97 -10.43
CA VAL A 124 -16.95 -11.32 -10.86
C VAL A 124 -18.20 -11.25 -11.72
N ASP A 125 -18.20 -11.94 -12.87
CA ASP A 125 -19.44 -12.22 -13.60
C ASP A 125 -20.16 -13.40 -12.93
N PRO A 126 -21.34 -13.19 -12.30
CA PRO A 126 -22.05 -14.25 -11.60
C PRO A 126 -22.57 -15.38 -12.52
N LYS A 127 -22.59 -15.17 -13.85
CA LYS A 127 -23.05 -16.18 -14.82
C LYS A 127 -21.97 -17.17 -15.20
N THR A 128 -20.72 -16.72 -15.30
CA THR A 128 -19.60 -17.55 -15.77
C THR A 128 -18.59 -17.84 -14.66
N GLY A 129 -18.53 -17.00 -13.63
CA GLY A 129 -17.50 -17.02 -12.60
C GLY A 129 -16.17 -16.41 -13.06
N ASP A 130 -16.13 -15.73 -14.21
CA ASP A 130 -14.94 -15.03 -14.68
C ASP A 130 -14.68 -13.76 -13.87
N VAL A 131 -13.41 -13.39 -13.77
CA VAL A 131 -12.94 -12.20 -13.06
C VAL A 131 -12.46 -11.15 -14.06
N LEU A 132 -12.87 -9.89 -13.88
CA LEU A 132 -12.33 -8.77 -14.61
C LEU A 132 -11.02 -8.31 -13.95
N MET A 133 -9.96 -8.19 -14.74
CA MET A 133 -8.69 -7.60 -14.31
C MET A 133 -8.19 -6.58 -15.33
N GLY A 134 -7.45 -5.58 -14.84
CA GLY A 134 -6.84 -4.52 -15.64
C GLY A 134 -5.33 -4.47 -15.51
N ARG A 135 -4.67 -3.78 -16.44
CA ARG A 135 -3.24 -3.47 -16.40
C ARG A 135 -3.00 -2.00 -16.68
N GLN A 136 -2.21 -1.37 -15.81
CA GLN A 136 -1.73 0.01 -15.97
C GLN A 136 -0.36 0.05 -16.65
N GLU A 137 -0.01 1.18 -17.28
CA GLU A 137 1.29 1.35 -17.97
C GLU A 137 2.48 1.15 -17.03
N LYS A 138 2.35 1.59 -15.77
CA LYS A 138 3.40 1.49 -14.74
C LYS A 138 3.68 0.07 -14.22
N PHE A 139 2.84 -0.90 -14.59
CA PHE A 139 2.99 -2.29 -14.15
C PHE A 139 4.04 -3.02 -14.97
N ALA A 140 4.62 -4.09 -14.41
CA ALA A 140 5.47 -4.99 -15.18
C ALA A 140 4.72 -5.52 -16.41
N ALA A 141 5.43 -5.72 -17.51
CA ALA A 141 4.83 -6.18 -18.76
C ALA A 141 4.04 -7.49 -18.53
N GLY A 142 2.78 -7.51 -18.97
CA GLY A 142 1.89 -8.67 -18.82
C GLY A 142 1.26 -8.85 -17.43
N MET A 143 1.51 -7.97 -16.45
CA MET A 143 0.90 -8.08 -15.12
C MET A 143 -0.52 -7.49 -15.10
N PHE A 144 -1.52 -8.33 -14.80
CA PHE A 144 -2.90 -7.92 -14.55
C PHE A 144 -3.19 -7.90 -13.06
N SER A 145 -4.10 -7.04 -12.62
CA SER A 145 -4.55 -6.95 -11.23
C SER A 145 -6.03 -6.60 -11.13
N CYS A 146 -6.59 -6.75 -9.93
CA CYS A 146 -7.88 -6.15 -9.57
C CYS A 146 -7.82 -4.63 -9.80
N LEU A 147 -8.97 -4.04 -10.15
CA LEU A 147 -9.11 -2.58 -10.25
C LEU A 147 -9.11 -1.98 -8.85
N ALA A 148 -8.60 -0.75 -8.73
CA ALA A 148 -8.47 -0.10 -7.43
C ALA A 148 -8.36 1.42 -7.58
N GLY A 149 -9.01 2.14 -6.68
CA GLY A 149 -8.91 3.60 -6.67
C GLY A 149 -9.29 4.23 -5.33
N PHE A 150 -9.07 5.54 -5.25
CA PHE A 150 -9.23 6.28 -4.00
C PHE A 150 -10.71 6.48 -3.69
N VAL A 151 -11.05 6.46 -2.41
CA VAL A 151 -12.38 6.87 -1.97
C VAL A 151 -12.45 8.39 -1.95
N GLU A 152 -13.47 8.95 -2.59
CA GLU A 152 -13.64 10.40 -2.65
C GLU A 152 -14.36 10.98 -1.41
N PRO A 153 -14.15 12.28 -1.10
CA PRO A 153 -14.85 12.92 0.01
C PRO A 153 -16.38 12.86 -0.15
N GLY A 154 -17.06 12.28 0.84
CA GLY A 154 -18.52 12.13 0.84
C GLY A 154 -19.03 10.85 0.21
N GLU A 155 -18.13 9.98 -0.23
CA GLU A 155 -18.44 8.68 -0.85
C GLU A 155 -18.48 7.55 0.19
N THR A 156 -19.37 6.57 -0.01
CA THR A 156 -19.30 5.29 0.71
C THR A 156 -18.24 4.38 0.08
N LEU A 157 -17.75 3.36 0.78
CA LEU A 157 -16.79 2.43 0.18
C LEU A 157 -17.42 1.67 -0.99
N GLU A 158 -18.70 1.30 -0.87
CA GLU A 158 -19.45 0.63 -1.90
C GLU A 158 -19.66 1.52 -3.13
N ASP A 159 -19.90 2.81 -2.95
CA ASP A 159 -20.03 3.74 -4.07
C ASP A 159 -18.69 3.95 -4.79
N ALA A 160 -17.58 4.05 -4.05
CA ALA A 160 -16.24 4.10 -4.63
C ALA A 160 -15.95 2.87 -5.50
N VAL A 161 -16.28 1.68 -5.01
CA VAL A 161 -16.14 0.44 -5.79
C VAL A 161 -16.95 0.50 -7.09
N ARG A 162 -18.18 1.04 -7.06
CA ARG A 162 -19.00 1.17 -8.28
C ARG A 162 -18.43 2.20 -9.24
N ARG A 163 -18.04 3.37 -8.73
CA ARG A 163 -17.53 4.48 -9.52
C ARG A 163 -16.26 4.05 -10.25
N GLU A 164 -15.27 3.56 -9.52
CA GLU A 164 -13.97 3.17 -10.07
C GLU A 164 -14.09 2.11 -11.17
N VAL A 165 -14.90 1.05 -10.97
CA VAL A 165 -15.09 0.01 -12.00
C VAL A 165 -15.86 0.53 -13.22
N LEU A 166 -16.79 1.46 -13.00
CA LEU A 166 -17.52 2.10 -14.10
C LEU A 166 -16.61 3.05 -14.89
N GLU A 167 -15.76 3.82 -14.22
CA GLU A 167 -14.80 4.76 -14.83
C GLU A 167 -13.74 4.02 -15.63
N GLU A 168 -13.03 3.07 -15.01
CA GLU A 168 -11.89 2.40 -15.64
C GLU A 168 -12.28 1.38 -16.74
N ALA A 169 -13.41 0.68 -16.56
CA ALA A 169 -13.77 -0.46 -17.41
C ALA A 169 -15.20 -0.42 -17.97
N GLY A 170 -16.02 0.58 -17.61
CA GLY A 170 -17.40 0.70 -18.09
C GLY A 170 -18.36 -0.35 -17.53
N ILE A 171 -17.97 -1.09 -16.47
CA ILE A 171 -18.76 -2.22 -15.95
C ILE A 171 -19.62 -1.78 -14.75
N PRO A 172 -20.96 -1.73 -14.87
CA PRO A 172 -21.82 -1.50 -13.72
C PRO A 172 -21.83 -2.70 -12.77
N LEU A 173 -21.81 -2.41 -11.47
CA LEU A 173 -21.81 -3.42 -10.40
C LEU A 173 -23.13 -3.45 -9.62
N GLY A 174 -23.54 -4.66 -9.24
CA GLY A 174 -24.69 -4.93 -8.38
C GLY A 174 -24.28 -5.04 -6.90
N ARG A 175 -24.31 -6.27 -6.37
CA ARG A 175 -23.92 -6.55 -4.99
C ARG A 175 -22.42 -6.31 -4.81
N ILE A 176 -22.08 -5.74 -3.65
CA ILE A 176 -20.71 -5.51 -3.22
C ILE A 176 -20.54 -6.11 -1.83
N THR A 177 -19.47 -6.88 -1.63
CA THR A 177 -19.18 -7.57 -0.38
C THR A 177 -17.77 -7.21 0.07
N TYR A 178 -17.61 -6.71 1.29
CA TYR A 178 -16.30 -6.51 1.90
C TYR A 178 -15.61 -7.85 2.19
N LYS A 179 -14.31 -7.93 1.94
CA LYS A 179 -13.52 -9.17 2.06
C LYS A 179 -12.36 -9.04 3.05
N ALA A 180 -11.55 -7.99 2.91
CA ALA A 180 -10.33 -7.83 3.69
C ALA A 180 -9.83 -6.38 3.67
N SER A 181 -8.83 -6.07 4.50
CA SER A 181 -8.09 -4.81 4.42
C SER A 181 -6.61 -5.04 4.58
N GLN A 182 -5.79 -4.22 3.93
CA GLN A 182 -4.34 -4.28 4.03
C GLN A 182 -3.74 -2.87 4.10
N PRO A 183 -2.93 -2.54 5.13
CA PRO A 183 -2.12 -1.33 5.14
C PRO A 183 -1.13 -1.34 3.98
N TRP A 184 -1.06 -0.25 3.23
CA TRP A 184 -0.18 -0.14 2.07
C TRP A 184 0.68 1.14 2.18
N PRO A 185 1.92 1.02 2.67
CA PRO A 185 2.74 2.15 3.11
C PRO A 185 3.47 2.87 1.97
N PHE A 186 2.83 2.95 0.79
CA PHE A 186 3.41 3.49 -0.44
C PHE A 186 2.48 4.51 -1.11
N PRO A 187 2.27 5.71 -0.51
CA PRO A 187 2.99 6.25 0.64
C PRO A 187 2.33 6.00 2.01
N SER A 188 0.99 5.97 2.10
CA SER A 188 0.23 5.83 3.36
C SER A 188 -1.26 5.50 3.10
N THR A 189 -1.55 4.45 2.32
CA THR A 189 -2.93 4.06 1.99
C THR A 189 -3.43 2.90 2.86
N LEU A 190 -4.76 2.81 3.04
CA LEU A 190 -5.42 1.61 3.55
C LEU A 190 -6.23 1.00 2.41
N MET A 191 -5.75 -0.15 1.91
CA MET A 191 -6.46 -0.89 0.87
C MET A 191 -7.60 -1.66 1.51
N MET A 192 -8.81 -1.52 0.97
CA MET A 192 -10.01 -2.22 1.42
C MET A 192 -10.52 -3.07 0.26
N GLY A 193 -10.43 -4.38 0.45
CA GLY A 193 -10.74 -5.40 -0.54
C GLY A 193 -12.23 -5.73 -0.57
N PHE A 194 -12.79 -5.74 -1.78
CA PHE A 194 -14.19 -6.05 -2.05
C PHE A 194 -14.32 -7.13 -3.14
N GLU A 195 -15.47 -7.79 -3.16
CA GLU A 195 -15.96 -8.56 -4.30
C GLU A 195 -17.21 -7.85 -4.86
N GLY A 196 -17.23 -7.63 -6.16
CA GLY A 196 -18.33 -6.96 -6.86
C GLY A 196 -18.96 -7.84 -7.93
N GLU A 197 -20.29 -7.96 -7.94
CA GLU A 197 -21.01 -8.71 -8.98
C GLU A 197 -21.24 -7.82 -10.21
N ALA A 198 -20.67 -8.21 -11.36
CA ALA A 198 -20.84 -7.49 -12.61
C ALA A 198 -22.25 -7.67 -13.20
N LEU A 199 -22.83 -6.57 -13.68
CA LEU A 199 -24.14 -6.57 -14.34
C LEU A 199 -24.03 -6.60 -15.88
N ALA A 200 -22.83 -6.34 -16.41
CA ALA A 200 -22.52 -6.38 -17.84
C ALA A 200 -21.09 -6.93 -18.07
N ARG A 201 -20.76 -7.22 -19.33
CA ARG A 201 -19.42 -7.73 -19.73
C ARG A 201 -18.71 -6.86 -20.77
N GLU A 202 -19.43 -5.98 -21.46
CA GLU A 202 -18.84 -5.14 -22.50
C GLU A 202 -17.94 -4.09 -21.84
N ILE A 203 -16.63 -4.22 -22.08
CA ILE A 203 -15.62 -3.35 -21.50
C ILE A 203 -15.54 -2.08 -22.34
N THR A 204 -15.66 -0.93 -21.70
CA THR A 204 -15.29 0.38 -22.27
C THR A 204 -14.13 0.91 -21.44
N LEU A 205 -12.93 0.93 -22.04
CA LEU A 205 -11.70 1.23 -21.32
C LEU A 205 -11.49 2.75 -21.21
N ASP A 206 -11.12 3.22 -20.02
CA ASP A 206 -10.43 4.51 -19.91
C ASP A 206 -8.95 4.33 -20.22
N GLU A 207 -8.56 4.70 -21.44
CA GLU A 207 -7.18 4.61 -21.93
C GLU A 207 -6.21 5.56 -21.21
N ALA A 208 -6.71 6.53 -20.42
CA ALA A 208 -5.85 7.37 -19.58
C ALA A 208 -5.30 6.62 -18.36
N GLU A 209 -6.00 5.59 -17.89
CA GLU A 209 -5.66 4.85 -16.68
C GLU A 209 -5.19 3.42 -16.97
N LEU A 210 -5.91 2.72 -17.85
CA LEU A 210 -5.64 1.32 -18.18
C LEU A 210 -5.14 1.18 -19.62
N VAL A 211 -4.14 0.31 -19.80
CA VAL A 211 -3.65 -0.08 -21.12
C VAL A 211 -4.46 -1.27 -21.66
N GLU A 212 -5.00 -2.09 -20.77
CA GLU A 212 -5.79 -3.27 -21.12
C GLU A 212 -6.67 -3.71 -19.94
N ALA A 213 -7.89 -4.14 -20.22
CA ALA A 213 -8.75 -4.84 -19.26
C ALA A 213 -9.39 -6.06 -19.93
N ARG A 214 -9.48 -7.16 -19.19
CA ARG A 214 -9.94 -8.45 -19.73
C ARG A 214 -10.65 -9.28 -18.67
N TRP A 215 -11.60 -10.09 -19.13
CA TRP A 215 -12.16 -11.19 -18.34
C TRP A 215 -11.19 -12.39 -18.33
N PHE A 216 -11.02 -13.00 -17.17
CA PHE A 216 -10.22 -14.20 -16.95
C PHE A 216 -11.10 -15.28 -16.35
N SER A 217 -11.10 -16.45 -16.98
CA SER A 217 -11.73 -17.63 -16.38
C SER A 217 -10.94 -18.09 -15.15
N GLN A 218 -11.62 -18.78 -14.25
CA GLN A 218 -10.95 -19.36 -13.07
C GLN A 218 -9.88 -20.38 -13.47
N GLU A 219 -10.08 -21.09 -14.59
CA GLU A 219 -9.10 -22.04 -15.13
C GLU A 219 -7.82 -21.32 -15.58
N GLU A 220 -7.96 -20.20 -16.30
CA GLU A 220 -6.82 -19.37 -16.68
C GLU A 220 -6.09 -18.83 -15.45
N LEU A 221 -6.81 -18.29 -14.47
CA LEU A 221 -6.20 -17.78 -13.24
C LEU A 221 -5.40 -18.85 -12.48
N ARG A 222 -5.94 -20.08 -12.38
CA ARG A 222 -5.24 -21.20 -11.74
C ARG A 222 -4.03 -21.68 -12.55
N ALA A 223 -4.04 -21.50 -13.87
CA ALA A 223 -2.95 -21.87 -14.75
C ALA A 223 -1.80 -20.84 -14.78
N ILE A 224 -2.04 -19.60 -14.35
CA ILE A 224 -0.98 -18.58 -14.25
C ILE A 224 0.01 -19.00 -13.17
N ALA A 225 1.22 -19.35 -13.61
CA ALA A 225 2.30 -19.71 -12.70
C ALA A 225 2.58 -18.53 -11.74
N PRO A 226 2.80 -18.80 -10.44
CA PRO A 226 3.22 -17.77 -9.51
C PRO A 226 4.61 -17.28 -9.96
N ASN A 227 4.63 -16.10 -10.59
CA ASN A 227 5.81 -15.29 -10.87
C ASN A 227 6.61 -15.61 -12.17
N PRO A 228 6.10 -15.26 -13.36
CA PRO A 228 6.94 -15.06 -14.54
C PRO A 228 7.71 -13.75 -14.37
N ARG A 229 8.98 -13.81 -13.94
CA ARG A 229 9.85 -12.63 -13.98
C ARG A 229 10.08 -12.24 -15.44
N ASP A 230 9.47 -11.12 -15.84
CA ASP A 230 9.75 -10.38 -17.08
C ASP A 230 9.88 -11.25 -18.35
N THR A 231 8.91 -12.15 -18.54
CA THR A 231 8.87 -13.04 -19.72
C THR A 231 7.90 -12.55 -20.80
N GLY A 232 7.20 -11.43 -20.57
CA GLY A 232 6.08 -10.97 -21.40
C GLY A 232 4.84 -11.87 -21.33
N LEU A 233 4.85 -12.89 -20.46
CA LEU A 233 3.70 -13.76 -20.20
C LEU A 233 2.73 -13.08 -19.21
N ILE A 234 1.46 -13.47 -19.28
CA ILE A 234 0.44 -13.03 -18.32
C ILE A 234 0.88 -13.41 -16.91
N SER A 235 0.86 -12.43 -16.01
CA SER A 235 1.16 -12.59 -14.59
C SER A 235 0.11 -11.90 -13.72
N ILE A 236 0.06 -12.30 -12.44
CA ILE A 236 -0.81 -11.72 -11.42
C ILE A 236 0.03 -11.25 -10.22
N PRO A 237 -0.52 -10.44 -9.30
CA PRO A 237 0.24 -9.86 -8.20
C PRO A 237 0.87 -10.92 -7.29
N PRO A 238 1.98 -10.58 -6.59
CA PRO A 238 2.63 -11.49 -5.64
C PRO A 238 1.73 -11.80 -4.45
N LYS A 239 1.99 -12.91 -3.75
CA LYS A 239 1.19 -13.40 -2.60
C LYS A 239 1.00 -12.38 -1.47
N LEU A 240 1.93 -11.45 -1.31
CA LEU A 240 1.83 -10.41 -0.31
C LEU A 240 0.75 -9.35 -0.64
N ALA A 241 0.37 -9.18 -1.90
CA ALA A 241 -0.58 -8.14 -2.29
C ALA A 241 -2.03 -8.54 -1.98
N ILE A 242 -2.84 -7.62 -1.45
CA ILE A 242 -4.28 -7.84 -1.22
C ILE A 242 -5.03 -8.26 -2.49
N ALA A 243 -4.64 -7.75 -3.66
CA ALA A 243 -5.19 -8.21 -4.94
C ALA A 243 -5.04 -9.73 -5.12
N ARG A 244 -3.88 -10.28 -4.73
CA ARG A 244 -3.63 -11.71 -4.78
C ARG A 244 -4.44 -12.46 -3.72
N ALA A 245 -4.55 -11.93 -2.51
CA ALA A 245 -5.37 -12.51 -1.46
C ALA A 245 -6.87 -12.59 -1.85
N LEU A 246 -7.41 -11.57 -2.52
CA LEU A 246 -8.79 -11.58 -3.03
C LEU A 246 -9.01 -12.66 -4.11
N LEU A 247 -8.06 -12.79 -5.04
CA LEU A 247 -8.11 -13.81 -6.08
C LEU A 247 -8.01 -15.22 -5.48
N ASP A 248 -7.08 -15.44 -4.55
CA ASP A 248 -6.87 -16.74 -3.91
C ASP A 248 -8.11 -17.15 -3.08
N ASP A 249 -8.71 -16.21 -2.32
CA ASP A 249 -9.98 -16.44 -1.59
C ASP A 249 -11.13 -16.82 -2.54
N TYR A 250 -11.29 -16.10 -3.66
CA TYR A 250 -12.30 -16.41 -4.66
C TYR A 250 -12.09 -17.77 -5.34
N LEU A 251 -10.82 -18.14 -5.61
CA LEU A 251 -10.46 -19.41 -6.24
C LEU A 251 -10.45 -20.60 -5.26
N GLY A 252 -10.45 -20.34 -3.95
CA GLY A 252 -10.41 -21.32 -2.88
C GLY A 252 -9.05 -22.00 -2.70
N VAL A 253 -7.94 -21.26 -2.84
CA VAL A 253 -6.56 -21.77 -2.80
C VAL A 253 -5.66 -21.09 -1.79
#